data_AF-A0A063YWF0-F1
#
_entry.id   AF-A0A063YWF0-F1
#
_cell.length_a   1.000
_cell.length_b   1.000
_cell.length_c   1.000
_cell.angle_alpha   90.00
_cell.angle_beta   90.00
_cell.angle_gamma   90.00
#
_symmetry.space_group_name_H-M   'P 1'
#
loop_
_entity.id
_entity.type
_entity.pdbx_description
1 polymer ?
#
loop_
_entity_poly.entity_id
_entity_poly.type
_entity_poly.pdbx_seq_one_letter_code
_entity_poly.pdbx_strand_id
1 'polypeptide(L)' 'MNVYISQSICIHQLRIGSVTNSSVLQIGSAGSIQALSTLANTGGFTGPASQATVPLGTAAQPSAPLVPLHSATR' A
#
# COMPACT_ATOMS: atom_id res chain seq x y z
N MET A 1 -36.16 -16.30 5.69
CA MET A 1 -36.84 -14.99 5.58
C MET A 1 -36.63 -14.48 4.16
N ASN A 2 -37.70 -14.12 3.45
CA ASN A 2 -37.59 -13.63 2.07
C ASN A 2 -37.57 -12.11 2.10
N VAL A 3 -36.47 -11.51 1.62
CA VAL A 3 -36.27 -10.05 1.63
C VAL A 3 -36.17 -9.60 0.18
N TYR A 4 -37.09 -8.75 -0.25
CA TYR A 4 -37.10 -8.17 -1.59
C TYR A 4 -36.69 -6.71 -1.51
N ILE A 5 -35.53 -6.37 -2.07
CA ILE A 5 -35.02 -5.01 -2.07
C ILE A 5 -34.95 -4.50 -3.52
N SER A 6 -35.69 -3.44 -3.80
CA SER A 6 -35.57 -2.66 -5.04
C SER A 6 -34.82 -1.36 -4.73
N GLN A 7 -33.66 -1.15 -5.36
CA GLN A 7 -32.87 0.08 -5.18
C GLN A 7 -32.45 0.62 -6.54
N SER A 8 -32.69 1.92 -6.73
CA SER A 8 -32.09 2.70 -7.81
C SER A 8 -31.07 3.64 -7.20
N ILE A 9 -29.79 3.41 -7.49
CA ILE A 9 -28.68 4.17 -6.90
C ILE A 9 -27.90 4.81 -8.04
N CYS A 10 -28.01 6.13 -8.19
CA CYS A 10 -27.31 6.91 -9.20
C CYS A 10 -26.17 7.69 -8.55
N ILE A 11 -24.93 7.26 -8.77
CA ILE A 11 -23.73 7.91 -8.24
C ILE A 11 -23.00 8.59 -9.39
N HIS A 12 -22.92 9.92 -9.35
CA HIS A 12 -22.25 10.70 -10.39
C HIS A 12 -20.73 10.75 -10.23
N GLN A 13 -20.24 10.81 -9.00
CA GLN A 13 -18.83 10.65 -8.66
C GLN A 13 -18.72 10.08 -7.24
N LEU A 14 -17.81 9.12 -7.06
CA LEU A 14 -17.42 8.62 -5.75
C LEU A 14 -15.89 8.51 -5.71
N ARG A 15 -15.26 9.21 -4.78
CA ARG A 15 -13.81 9.23 -4.62
C ARG A 15 -13.45 8.70 -3.24
N ILE A 16 -12.64 7.66 -3.20
CA ILE A 16 -12.12 7.07 -1.98
C ILE A 16 -10.63 7.43 -1.93
N GLY A 17 -10.24 8.28 -0.98
CA GLY A 17 -8.87 8.79 -0.90
C GLY A 17 -7.86 7.78 -0.35
N SER A 18 -8.29 6.93 0.58
CA SER A 18 -7.46 5.88 1.16
C SER A 18 -8.36 4.81 1.78
N VAL A 19 -7.87 3.57 1.84
CA VAL A 19 -8.50 2.46 2.56
C VAL A 19 -7.45 1.80 3.44
N THR A 20 -7.82 1.47 4.67
CA THR A 20 -6.96 0.78 5.64
C THR A 20 -7.34 -0.70 5.73
N ASN A 21 -6.57 -1.49 6.48
CA ASN A 21 -6.86 -2.92 6.65
C ASN A 21 -8.29 -3.12 7.17
N SER A 22 -9.00 -4.05 6.54
CA SER A 22 -10.42 -4.38 6.78
C SER A 22 -11.39 -3.21 6.68
N SER A 23 -11.15 -2.30 5.75
CA SER A 23 -12.18 -1.35 5.33
C SER A 23 -13.24 -2.07 4.50
N VAL A 24 -14.52 -1.88 4.84
CA VAL A 24 -15.64 -2.29 3.98
C VAL A 24 -16.42 -1.04 3.60
N LEU A 25 -16.60 -0.84 2.29
CA LEU A 25 -17.48 0.19 1.75
C LEU A 25 -18.63 -0.51 1.03
N GLN A 26 -19.84 -0.36 1.56
CA GLN A 26 -21.03 -0.93 0.96
C GLN A 26 -22.00 0.14 0.46
N ILE A 27 -22.45 -0.03 -0.79
CA ILE A 27 -23.47 0.77 -1.45
C ILE A 27 -24.64 -0.15 -1.81
N GLY A 28 -25.82 0.19 -1.31
CA GLY A 28 -27.00 -0.67 -1.39
C GLY A 28 -27.13 -1.64 -0.20
N SER A 29 -28.16 -2.46 -0.21
CA SER A 29 -28.52 -3.31 0.93
C SER A 29 -27.48 -4.37 1.25
N ALA A 30 -27.10 -4.41 2.53
CA ALA A 30 -26.15 -5.34 3.12
C ALA A 30 -26.86 -6.40 3.94
N GLY A 31 -26.32 -7.61 3.94
CA GLY A 31 -26.55 -8.55 5.03
C GLY A 31 -25.66 -8.22 6.23
N SER A 32 -25.21 -9.24 6.95
CA SER A 32 -24.18 -9.08 7.97
C SER A 32 -22.82 -8.92 7.31
N ILE A 33 -22.12 -7.81 7.58
CA ILE A 33 -20.74 -7.59 7.17
C ILE A 33 -19.86 -7.76 8.40
N GLN A 34 -18.89 -8.67 8.33
CA GLN A 34 -17.86 -8.80 9.35
C GLN A 34 -16.51 -8.40 8.77
N ALA A 35 -16.10 -7.16 9.07
CA ALA A 35 -14.78 -6.66 8.73
C ALA A 35 -13.79 -7.06 9.85
N LEU A 36 -12.95 -8.06 9.60
CA LEU A 36 -11.94 -8.52 10.56
C LEU A 36 -10.55 -8.11 10.09
N SER A 37 -9.84 -7.30 10.87
CA SER A 37 -8.43 -6.97 10.65
C SER A 37 -7.58 -7.63 11.72
N THR A 38 -6.89 -8.72 11.38
CA THR A 38 -5.87 -9.29 12.25
C THR A 38 -4.52 -8.69 11.90
N LEU A 39 -4.09 -7.67 12.65
CA LEU A 39 -2.74 -7.14 12.55
C LEU A 39 -1.77 -8.12 13.23
N ALA A 40 -1.31 -9.11 12.47
CA ALA A 40 -0.28 -10.04 12.92
C ALA A 40 1.09 -9.57 12.43
N ASN A 41 2.03 -9.42 13.36
CA ASN A 41 3.43 -9.17 13.06
C ASN A 41 4.13 -10.48 12.69
N THR A 42 3.81 -11.02 11.50
CA THR A 42 4.41 -12.27 11.00
C THR A 42 5.91 -12.15 10.72
N GLY A 43 6.43 -10.91 10.68
CA GLY A 43 7.86 -10.63 10.56
C GLY A 43 8.63 -10.65 11.88
N GLY A 44 7.96 -10.85 13.02
CA GLY A 44 8.63 -10.96 14.33
C GLY A 44 9.31 -9.67 14.80
N PHE A 45 8.89 -8.50 14.31
CA PHE A 45 9.50 -7.22 14.68
C PHE A 45 9.16 -6.87 16.13
N THR A 46 10.13 -6.95 17.04
CA THR A 46 9.96 -6.65 18.47
C THR A 46 10.23 -5.18 18.82
N GLY A 47 10.65 -4.38 17.85
CA GLY A 47 10.94 -2.97 18.01
C GLY A 47 10.88 -2.23 16.67
N PRO A 48 11.11 -0.91 16.67
CA PRO A 48 11.20 -0.12 15.46
C PRO A 48 12.23 -0.71 14.49
N ALA A 49 11.99 -0.56 13.17
CA ALA A 49 12.97 -0.93 12.17
C ALA A 49 14.32 -0.23 12.47
N SER A 50 15.42 -0.98 12.33
CA SER A 50 16.77 -0.46 12.52
C SER A 50 16.96 0.81 11.69
N GLN A 51 17.63 1.82 12.26
CA GLN A 51 17.99 3.01 11.50
C GLN A 51 18.74 2.57 10.24
N ALA A 52 18.28 3.02 9.08
CA ALA A 52 18.97 2.74 7.83
C ALA A 52 20.41 3.23 7.96
N THR A 53 21.36 2.31 7.97
CA THR A 53 22.78 2.64 7.92
C THR A 53 23.05 3.19 6.53
N VAL A 54 22.87 4.50 6.35
CA VAL A 54 23.59 5.22 5.31
C VAL A 54 25.04 5.24 5.80
N PRO A 55 26.00 4.62 5.10
CA PRO A 55 27.40 4.68 5.51
C PRO A 55 27.83 6.15 5.55
N LEU A 56 27.90 6.73 6.74
CA LEU A 56 28.37 8.10 6.95
C LEU A 56 29.90 8.05 6.95
N GLY A 57 30.50 8.21 5.77
CA GLY A 57 31.95 8.28 5.55
C GLY A 57 32.63 6.90 5.68
N THR A 58 32.90 6.19 4.60
CA THR A 58 33.72 6.62 3.47
C THR A 58 32.99 6.38 2.16
N ALA A 59 32.67 7.47 1.47
CA ALA A 59 32.66 7.43 0.02
C ALA A 59 34.09 7.10 -0.43
N ALA A 60 34.44 5.81 -0.49
CA ALA A 60 35.17 5.36 -1.65
C ALA A 60 34.22 5.59 -2.82
N GLN A 61 34.27 6.82 -3.35
CA GLN A 61 33.76 7.11 -4.68
C GLN A 61 34.24 5.95 -5.56
N PRO A 62 33.35 5.14 -6.18
CA PRO A 62 33.79 4.42 -7.35
C PRO A 62 34.17 5.51 -8.35
N SER A 63 35.47 5.77 -8.49
CA SER A 63 36.05 6.78 -9.40
C SER A 63 35.91 6.39 -10.88
N ALA A 64 34.93 5.55 -11.20
CA ALA A 64 34.54 5.17 -12.53
C ALA A 64 33.07 4.69 -12.47
N PRO A 65 32.27 4.97 -13.51
CA PRO A 65 30.95 4.36 -13.61
C PRO A 65 31.11 2.84 -13.66
N LEU A 66 30.43 2.14 -12.75
CA LEU A 66 30.45 0.67 -12.64
C LEU A 66 29.70 -0.02 -13.81
N VAL A 67 29.17 0.78 -14.74
CA VAL A 67 28.48 0.34 -15.95
C VAL A 67 29.12 1.06 -17.14
N PRO A 68 29.53 0.34 -18.20
CA PRO A 68 30.07 0.98 -19.39
C PRO A 68 29.02 1.90 -20.03
N LEU A 69 29.23 3.21 -19.96
CA LEU A 69 28.54 4.17 -20.81
C LEU A 69 29.29 4.21 -22.13
N HIS A 70 28.63 3.85 -23.23
CA HIS A 70 29.15 4.10 -24.57
C HIS A 70 29.27 5.62 -24.76
N SER A 71 30.38 6.08 -25.32
CA SER A 71 30.59 7.51 -25.61
C SER A 71 29.51 8.04 -26.53
N ALA A 72 28.98 9.23 -26.24
CA ALA A 72 28.14 9.96 -27.19
C ALA A 72 29.00 10.36 -28.39
N THR A 73 28.97 9.53 -29.44
CA THR A 73 29.51 9.88 -30.76
C THR A 73 28.77 11.11 -31.27
N ARG A 74 29.53 12.16 -31.59
CA ARG A 74 29.07 13.33 -32.34
C ARG A 74 29.14 13.04 -33.84
#